data_AF-B5Y0D3-F1
#
_entry.id   AF-B5Y0D3-F1
#
_cell.length_a   1.000
_cell.length_b   1.000
_cell.length_c   1.000
_cell.angle_alpha   90.00
_cell.angle_beta   90.00
_cell.angle_gamma   90.00
#
_symmetry.space_group_name_H-M   'P 1'
#
loop_
_entity.id
_entity.type
_entity.pdbx_description
1 polymer ?
#
loop_
_entity_poly.entity_id
_entity_poly.type
_entity_poly.pdbx_seq_one_letter_code
_entity_poly.pdbx_strand_id
1 'polypeptide(L)'
;MSRDDPQFKLRLPADLKAKLDQRAKMNGRSINAELVKIVQVALSEPSSVSGYRDDAERLADQQAEQFKKVVFDTLKDIYSKES
;
A
#
# COMPACT_ATOMS: atom_id res chain seq x y z
N MET A 1 20.76 14.19 22.44
CA MET A 1 19.92 13.05 21.99
C MET A 1 20.06 12.98 20.48
N SER A 2 20.86 12.02 20.03
CA SER A 2 21.23 11.83 18.63
C SER A 2 19.98 11.46 17.84
N ARG A 3 19.67 12.23 16.79
CA ARG A 3 18.65 11.83 15.82
C ARG A 3 19.26 10.70 14.99
N ASP A 4 18.96 9.46 15.36
CA ASP A 4 19.39 8.22 14.68
C ASP A 4 18.69 8.00 13.32
N ASP A 5 18.30 9.07 12.63
CA ASP A 5 17.72 8.98 11.30
C ASP A 5 18.84 9.02 10.25
N PRO A 6 18.99 7.97 9.41
CA PRO A 6 20.01 7.97 8.36
C PRO A 6 19.76 9.09 7.35
N GLN A 7 20.71 10.02 7.23
CA GLN A 7 20.63 11.11 6.26
C GLN A 7 21.06 10.62 4.88
N PHE A 8 20.12 10.59 3.93
CA PHE A 8 20.41 10.29 2.53
C PHE A 8 20.44 11.57 1.69
N LYS A 9 21.40 11.66 0.75
CA LYS A 9 21.49 12.76 -0.21
C LYS A 9 20.67 12.41 -1.45
N LEU A 10 19.42 12.88 -1.51
CA LEU A 10 18.55 12.68 -2.66
C LEU A 10 18.85 13.70 -3.75
N ARG A 11 19.11 13.24 -4.98
CA ARG A 11 19.15 14.11 -6.16
C ARG A 11 17.75 14.16 -6.78
N LEU A 12 17.10 15.32 -6.68
CA LEU A 12 15.81 15.57 -7.30
C LEU A 12 15.99 16.47 -8.54
N PRO A 13 15.35 16.14 -9.67
CA PRO A 13 15.15 17.09 -10.76
C PRO A 13 14.46 18.37 -10.25
N ALA A 14 14.82 19.52 -10.80
CA ALA A 14 14.29 20.82 -10.35
C ALA A 14 12.75 20.87 -10.37
N ASP A 15 12.13 20.24 -11.38
CA ASP A 15 10.67 20.17 -11.51
C ASP A 15 10.00 19.40 -10.37
N LEU A 16 10.60 18.29 -9.93
CA LEU A 16 10.06 17.50 -8.81
C LEU A 16 10.22 18.24 -7.48
N LYS A 17 11.35 18.92 -7.28
CA LYS A 17 11.55 19.76 -6.11
C LYS A 17 10.49 20.89 -6.06
N ALA A 18 10.23 21.57 -7.17
CA ALA A 18 9.24 22.65 -7.22
C ALA A 18 7.82 22.17 -6.89
N LYS A 19 7.40 21.02 -7.45
CA LYS A 19 6.10 20.41 -7.13
C LYS A 19 6.00 20.01 -5.66
N LEU A 20 7.05 19.44 -5.10
CA LEU A 20 7.11 19.07 -3.69
C LEU A 20 7.08 20.31 -2.78
N ASP A 21 7.80 21.38 -3.13
CA ASP A 21 7.80 22.66 -2.40
C ASP A 21 6.40 23.30 -2.39
N GLN A 22 5.70 23.30 -3.52
CA GLN A 22 4.34 23.81 -3.61
C GLN A 22 3.37 22.99 -2.74
N ARG A 23 3.42 21.66 -2.87
CA ARG A 23 2.57 20.76 -2.08
C ARG A 23 2.85 20.87 -0.58
N ALA A 24 4.11 20.96 -0.19
CA ALA A 24 4.52 21.16 1.19
C ALA A 24 4.02 22.50 1.76
N LYS A 25 4.13 23.59 0.98
CA LYS A 25 3.56 24.90 1.34
C LYS A 25 2.05 24.86 1.52
N MET A 26 1.33 24.19 0.60
CA MET A 26 -0.12 24.04 0.70
C MET A 26 -0.55 23.22 1.92
N ASN A 27 0.22 22.19 2.27
CA ASN A 27 -0.03 21.34 3.43
C ASN A 27 0.53 21.90 4.75
N GLY A 28 1.18 23.07 4.74
CA GLY A 28 1.83 23.66 5.91
C GLY A 28 2.96 22.82 6.51
N ARG A 29 3.55 21.92 5.71
CA ARG A 29 4.62 21.00 6.14
C ARG A 29 5.98 21.43 5.60
N SER A 30 7.04 21.02 6.29
CA SER A 30 8.39 21.10 5.72
C SER A 30 8.52 20.10 4.56
N ILE A 31 9.43 20.40 3.64
CA ILE A 31 9.73 19.54 2.48
C ILE A 31 10.10 18.13 2.94
N ASN A 32 10.91 18.03 4.00
CA ASN A 32 11.32 16.74 4.56
C ASN A 32 10.13 15.99 5.16
N ALA A 33 9.22 16.66 5.88
CA ALA A 33 8.04 16.02 6.46
C ALA A 33 7.08 15.53 5.37
N GLU A 34 6.89 16.29 4.30
CA GLU A 34 6.07 15.87 3.17
C GLU A 34 6.72 14.71 2.41
N LEU A 35 8.05 14.72 2.22
CA LEU A 35 8.77 13.62 1.58
C LEU A 35 8.69 12.34 2.40
N VAL A 36 8.88 12.42 3.71
CA VAL A 36 8.70 11.27 4.62
C VAL A 36 7.27 10.75 4.53
N LYS A 37 6.27 11.64 4.52
CA LYS A 37 4.87 11.21 4.41
C LYS A 37 4.57 10.57 3.06
N ILE A 38 5.07 11.11 1.95
CA ILE A 38 4.89 10.51 0.62
C ILE A 38 5.52 9.13 0.57
N VAL A 39 6.73 8.95 1.13
CA VAL A 39 7.39 7.65 1.20
C VAL A 39 6.60 6.69 2.09
N GLN A 40 6.12 7.14 3.26
CA GLN A 40 5.27 6.33 4.13
C GLN A 40 3.98 5.93 3.43
N VAL A 41 3.31 6.85 2.73
CA VAL A 41 2.10 6.57 1.97
C VAL A 41 2.41 5.60 0.84
N ALA A 42 3.49 5.78 0.08
CA ALA A 42 3.87 4.88 -1.00
C ALA A 42 4.32 3.48 -0.53
N LEU A 43 4.76 3.35 0.73
CA LEU A 43 5.08 2.06 1.36
C LEU A 43 3.87 1.42 2.04
N SER A 44 2.95 2.22 2.57
CA SER A 44 1.72 1.76 3.24
C SER A 44 0.57 1.49 2.28
N GLU A 45 0.51 2.20 1.16
CA GLU A 45 -0.32 1.83 0.03
C GLU A 45 0.40 0.65 -0.64
N PRO A 46 -0.15 -0.58 -0.59
CA PRO A 46 0.36 -1.66 -1.41
C PRO A 46 0.32 -1.15 -2.84
N SER A 47 1.50 -0.95 -3.42
CA SER A 47 1.66 -0.30 -4.70
C SER A 47 0.70 -0.92 -5.70
N SER A 48 -0.25 -0.15 -6.23
CA SER A 48 -1.08 -0.53 -7.38
C SER A 48 -0.25 -0.54 -8.66
N VAL A 49 0.97 -1.06 -8.59
CA VAL A 49 1.84 -1.31 -9.73
C VAL A 49 1.67 -2.78 -10.05
N SER A 50 0.84 -3.01 -11.06
CA SER A 50 0.88 -4.15 -11.98
C SER A 50 2.16 -4.99 -11.84
N GLY A 51 2.04 -6.15 -11.21
CA GLY A 51 3.14 -7.09 -11.02
C GLY A 51 3.24 -7.56 -9.57
N TYR A 52 2.61 -8.71 -9.33
CA TYR A 52 2.77 -9.60 -8.18
C TYR A 52 4.06 -9.34 -7.39
N ARG A 53 3.94 -8.71 -6.21
CA ARG A 53 5.10 -8.44 -5.34
C ARG A 53 5.04 -9.13 -3.99
N ASP A 54 3.88 -9.59 -3.55
CA ASP A 54 3.78 -10.38 -2.32
C ASP A 54 3.30 -11.80 -2.61
N ASP A 55 4.16 -12.78 -2.33
CA ASP A 55 3.78 -14.20 -2.32
C ASP A 55 2.60 -14.43 -1.36
N ALA A 56 2.51 -13.62 -0.29
CA ALA A 56 1.40 -13.62 0.65
C ALA A 56 0.07 -13.19 0.01
N GLU A 57 0.07 -12.20 -0.88
CA GLU A 57 -1.13 -11.72 -1.56
C GLU A 57 -1.58 -12.72 -2.63
N ARG A 58 -0.64 -13.35 -3.35
CA ARG A 58 -0.95 -14.46 -4.26
C ARG A 58 -1.53 -15.66 -3.54
N LEU A 59 -0.99 -16.02 -2.37
CA LEU A 59 -1.53 -17.10 -1.54
C LEU A 59 -2.91 -16.74 -0.99
N ALA A 60 -3.13 -15.48 -0.59
CA ALA A 60 -4.43 -15.01 -0.11
C ALA A 60 -5.49 -15.06 -1.21
N ASP A 61 -5.19 -14.61 -2.43
CA ASP A 61 -6.12 -14.70 -3.57
C ASP A 61 -6.42 -16.15 -3.97
N GLN A 62 -5.39 -17.00 -4.02
CA GLN A 62 -5.56 -18.43 -4.30
C GLN A 62 -6.43 -19.11 -3.24
N GLN A 63 -6.21 -18.77 -1.97
CA GLN A 63 -7.02 -19.31 -0.88
C GLN A 63 -8.43 -18.72 -0.88
N ALA A 64 -8.62 -17.43 -1.18
CA ALA A 64 -9.94 -16.80 -1.23
C ALA A 64 -10.85 -17.47 -2.27
N GLU A 65 -10.34 -17.78 -3.46
CA GLU A 65 -11.08 -18.50 -4.50
C GLU A 65 -11.44 -19.93 -4.06
N GLN A 66 -10.53 -20.63 -3.38
CA GLN A 66 -10.80 -21.96 -2.83
C GLN A 66 -11.86 -21.91 -1.71
N PHE A 67 -11.75 -20.95 -0.79
CA PHE A 67 -12.70 -20.74 0.30
C PHE A 67 -14.09 -20.39 -0.22
N LYS A 68 -14.19 -19.56 -1.25
CA LYS A 68 -15.48 -19.20 -1.86
C LYS A 68 -16.24 -20.42 -2.37
N LYS A 69 -15.55 -21.37 -3.00
CA LYS A 69 -16.15 -22.62 -3.47
C LYS A 69 -16.62 -23.50 -2.30
N VAL A 70 -15.79 -23.66 -1.29
CA VAL A 70 -16.13 -24.46 -0.09
C VAL A 70 -17.35 -23.86 0.62
N VAL A 71 -17.37 -22.54 0.82
CA VAL A 71 -18.51 -21.84 1.44
C VAL A 71 -19.78 -22.01 0.60
N PHE A 72 -19.68 -21.89 -0.72
CA PHE A 72 -20.82 -22.09 -1.61
C PHE A 72 -21.38 -23.52 -1.52
N ASP A 73 -20.51 -24.53 -1.57
CA ASP A 73 -20.92 -25.94 -1.48
C ASP A 73 -21.52 -26.25 -0.10
N THR A 74 -20.94 -25.71 0.97
CA THR A 74 -21.46 -25.88 2.34
C THR A 74 -22.82 -25.22 2.51
N LEU A 75 -23.00 -23.99 2.01
CA LEU A 75 -24.28 -23.29 2.07
C LEU A 75 -25.34 -24.02 1.22
N LYS A 76 -24.97 -24.50 0.03
CA LYS A 76 -25.86 -25.30 -0.81
C LYS A 76 -26.31 -26.57 -0.08
N ASP A 77 -25.41 -27.27 0.60
CA ASP A 77 -25.75 -28.47 1.36
C ASP A 77 -26.64 -28.18 2.58
N ILE A 78 -26.41 -27.05 3.28
CA ILE A 78 -27.26 -26.62 4.40
C ILE A 78 -28.68 -26.31 3.89
N TYR A 79 -28.80 -25.48 2.86
CA TYR A 79 -30.11 -25.08 2.32
C TYR A 79 -30.81 -26.20 1.54
N SER A 80 -30.08 -27.19 1.01
CA SER A 80 -30.68 -28.36 0.34
C SER A 80 -31.12 -29.45 1.32
N LYS A 81 -30.67 -29.43 2.58
CA LYS A 81 -31.13 -30.36 3.64
C LYS A 81 -32.33 -29.83 4.43
N GLU A 82 -32.63 -28.53 4.33
CA GLU A 82 -33.82 -27.90 4.92
C GLU A 82 -35.05 -27.89 3.98
N SER A 83 -34.95 -28.46 2.77
CA SER A 83 -36.08 -28.73 1.86
C SER A 83 -36.37 -30.23 1.76
#